data_AF-A0A930B098-F1
#
_entry.id   AF-A0A930B098-F1
#
_cell.length_a   1.000
_cell.length_b   1.000
_cell.length_c   1.000
_cell.angle_alpha   90.00
_cell.angle_beta   90.00
_cell.angle_gamma   90.00
#
_symmetry.space_group_name_H-M   'P 1'
#
loop_
_entity.id
_entity.type
_entity.pdbx_description
1 polymer ?
#
loop_
_entity_poly.entity_id
_entity_poly.type
_entity_poly.pdbx_seq_one_letter_code
_entity_poly.pdbx_strand_id
1 'polypeptide(L)'
;MNHKIWSVLAAGAFMLSGCAAYLKPAVKPGVKNAKVMDGTYEGNAPAYAVDGEMKLSVTFQDNKIVSIETMNAGSTASIYRAIEDKLFPRIIDSQSIHVDNITGATESSIAVKYILQNIINENGGNADEWRIELPKSTDVVRKEGYDVIVVGLGTSGITSYISAASNGATVFGMDSAAKIGGNGAMAAGAMGVNPTRQVALNDGNPFVNEEELIQDWLDYTEGDAKEEMIHKYVQESGKTFDWLESNFDFHFGEKMFG
;
A
#
# COMPACT_ATOMS: atom_id res chain seq x y z
N MET A 1 -1.84 29.17 16.52
CA MET A 1 -0.94 28.31 15.71
C MET A 1 0.04 27.61 16.65
N ASN A 2 0.42 26.36 16.35
CA ASN A 2 1.60 25.64 16.88
C ASN A 2 1.48 24.62 18.04
N HIS A 3 0.34 23.93 18.22
CA HIS A 3 0.33 22.71 19.06
C HIS A 3 -0.12 21.42 18.35
N LYS A 4 -0.61 21.48 17.11
CA LYS A 4 -1.06 20.30 16.35
C LYS A 4 -0.05 19.74 15.35
N ILE A 5 1.04 20.49 15.06
CA ILE A 5 2.07 20.06 14.11
C ILE A 5 3.14 19.16 14.79
N TRP A 6 3.30 19.28 16.11
CA TRP A 6 4.26 18.47 16.86
C TRP A 6 3.85 17.01 17.04
N SER A 7 2.54 16.71 17.05
CA SER A 7 2.04 15.34 17.22
C SER A 7 2.26 14.44 16.00
N VAL A 8 2.32 15.02 14.80
CA VAL A 8 2.56 14.26 13.55
C VAL A 8 4.05 13.99 13.34
N LEU A 9 4.93 14.92 13.75
CA LEU A 9 6.38 14.74 13.71
C LEU A 9 6.91 13.81 14.82
N ALA A 10 6.27 13.78 15.99
CA ALA A 10 6.65 12.90 17.08
C ALA A 10 6.35 11.41 16.80
N ALA A 11 5.32 11.10 16.00
CA ALA A 11 5.04 9.74 15.56
C ALA A 11 6.08 9.20 14.55
N GLY A 12 6.73 10.08 13.78
CA GLY A 12 7.79 9.71 12.85
C GLY A 12 9.16 9.49 13.50
N ALA A 13 9.42 10.10 14.66
CA ALA A 13 10.73 10.05 15.31
C ALA A 13 10.89 8.90 16.33
N PHE A 14 9.81 8.34 16.86
CA PHE A 14 9.87 7.28 17.88
C PHE A 14 9.93 5.84 17.33
N MET A 15 9.81 5.63 16.02
CA MET A 15 9.86 4.28 15.40
C MET A 15 11.18 3.95 14.69
N LEU A 16 12.16 4.87 14.65
CA LEU A 16 13.46 4.59 14.04
C LEU A 16 14.46 3.86 14.98
N SER A 17 14.19 3.81 16.29
CA SER A 17 15.07 3.13 17.25
C SER A 17 14.84 1.62 17.34
N GLY A 18 13.72 1.10 16.80
CA GLY A 18 13.45 -0.34 16.72
C GLY A 18 13.89 -1.00 15.41
N CYS A 19 13.95 -0.25 14.31
CA CYS A 19 14.13 -0.82 12.96
C CYS A 19 15.59 -1.08 12.54
N ALA A 20 16.60 -0.53 13.24
CA ALA A 20 18.00 -0.65 12.84
C ALA A 20 18.79 -1.75 13.59
N ALA A 21 18.22 -2.34 14.64
CA ALA A 21 18.89 -3.37 15.42
C ALA A 21 18.39 -4.76 15.00
N TYR A 22 19.31 -5.67 14.68
CA TYR A 22 19.10 -7.13 14.54
C TYR A 22 18.78 -7.74 13.18
N LEU A 23 19.37 -7.22 12.11
CA LEU A 23 19.57 -8.02 10.90
C LEU A 23 21.05 -8.02 10.50
N LYS A 24 21.81 -9.03 11.00
CA LYS A 24 23.12 -9.41 10.46
C LYS A 24 23.05 -9.62 8.94
N PRO A 25 24.13 -9.66 8.16
CA PRO A 25 24.03 -10.05 6.75
C PRO A 25 23.33 -11.41 6.59
N ALA A 26 22.55 -11.55 5.53
CA ALA A 26 21.90 -12.81 5.21
C ALA A 26 22.95 -13.90 4.91
N VAL A 27 22.60 -15.15 5.20
CA VAL A 27 23.46 -16.30 4.92
C VAL A 27 23.33 -16.72 3.45
N LYS A 28 24.42 -17.19 2.86
CA LYS A 28 24.43 -17.62 1.46
C LYS A 28 23.48 -18.80 1.21
N PRO A 29 22.98 -18.98 -0.03
CA PRO A 29 22.19 -20.15 -0.40
C PRO A 29 22.92 -21.46 -0.05
N GLY A 30 22.18 -22.45 0.45
CA GLY A 30 22.71 -23.79 0.78
C GLY A 30 23.06 -24.02 2.25
N VAL A 31 22.94 -22.99 3.11
CA VAL A 31 22.92 -23.18 4.58
C VAL A 31 21.60 -23.86 4.96
N LYS A 32 21.67 -24.92 5.77
CA LYS A 32 20.47 -25.56 6.32
C LYS A 32 19.93 -24.70 7.45
N ASN A 33 18.62 -24.45 7.44
CA ASN A 33 17.92 -23.78 8.53
C ASN A 33 18.17 -24.51 9.86
N ALA A 34 18.50 -23.74 10.90
CA ALA A 34 18.57 -24.23 12.28
C ALA A 34 17.29 -24.97 12.65
N LYS A 35 17.41 -26.09 13.36
CA LYS A 35 16.25 -26.91 13.73
C LYS A 35 15.33 -26.12 14.67
N VAL A 36 14.07 -25.95 14.26
CA VAL A 36 13.00 -25.43 15.13
C VAL A 36 12.16 -26.60 15.60
N MET A 37 11.66 -26.55 16.84
CA MET A 37 10.71 -27.55 17.33
C MET A 37 9.41 -27.49 16.53
N ASP A 38 8.84 -28.66 16.23
CA ASP A 38 7.56 -28.72 15.55
C ASP A 38 6.45 -28.28 16.51
N GLY A 39 5.50 -27.50 15.99
CA GLY A 39 4.43 -26.92 16.78
C GLY A 39 3.81 -25.69 16.13
N THR A 40 2.71 -25.23 16.71
CA THR A 40 2.08 -23.96 16.37
C THR A 40 2.39 -22.96 17.45
N TYR A 41 2.97 -21.82 17.05
CA TYR A 41 3.44 -20.77 17.95
C TYR A 41 2.78 -19.46 17.60
N GLU A 42 2.39 -18.72 18.62
CA GLU A 42 1.85 -17.39 18.47
C GLU A 42 2.94 -16.36 18.75
N GLY A 43 2.92 -15.27 17.99
CA GLY A 43 3.81 -14.14 18.25
C GLY A 43 3.16 -12.83 17.84
N ASN A 44 3.63 -11.75 18.47
CA ASN A 44 3.08 -10.41 18.29
C ASN A 44 4.19 -9.37 18.11
N ALA A 45 3.87 -8.32 17.34
CA ALA A 45 4.74 -7.18 17.16
C ALA A 45 3.94 -5.91 16.79
N PRO A 46 4.43 -4.72 17.15
CA PRO A 46 3.93 -3.46 16.59
C PRO A 46 4.02 -3.48 15.06
N ALA A 47 2.95 -3.04 14.40
CA ALA A 47 2.84 -2.96 12.94
C ALA A 47 2.12 -1.66 12.55
N TYR A 48 1.85 -1.46 11.25
CA TYR A 48 1.12 -0.27 10.78
C TYR A 48 -0.36 -0.35 11.16
N ALA A 49 -0.71 -0.05 12.40
CA ALA A 49 -2.08 0.07 12.91
C ALA A 49 -2.10 1.11 14.04
N VAL A 50 -3.21 1.87 14.16
CA VAL A 50 -3.38 2.87 15.24
C VAL A 50 -3.80 2.19 16.55
N ASP A 51 -4.37 0.99 16.47
CA ASP A 51 -4.98 0.22 17.54
C ASP A 51 -4.44 -1.23 17.58
N GLY A 52 -3.49 -1.47 18.47
CA GLY A 52 -3.01 -2.80 18.80
C GLY A 52 -1.82 -3.29 17.94
N GLU A 53 -1.42 -4.51 18.23
CA GLU A 53 -0.26 -5.18 17.61
C GLU A 53 -0.72 -6.24 16.61
N MET A 54 0.10 -6.46 15.57
CA MET A 54 -0.05 -7.61 14.70
C MET A 54 0.15 -8.88 15.52
N LYS A 55 -0.76 -9.85 15.38
CA LYS A 55 -0.63 -11.18 15.97
C LYS A 55 -0.68 -12.23 14.89
N LEU A 56 0.30 -13.14 14.88
CA LEU A 56 0.39 -14.24 13.94
C LEU A 56 0.41 -15.58 14.69
N SER A 57 -0.18 -16.59 14.07
CA SER A 57 0.00 -18.00 14.41
C SER A 57 0.84 -18.66 13.32
N VAL A 58 1.96 -19.26 13.70
CA VAL A 58 2.94 -19.87 12.79
C VAL A 58 3.11 -21.33 13.12
N THR A 59 2.94 -22.20 12.14
CA THR A 59 3.13 -23.64 12.32
C THR A 59 4.43 -24.11 11.70
N PHE A 60 5.23 -24.82 12.50
CA PHE A 60 6.43 -25.53 12.08
C PHE A 60 6.18 -27.03 12.07
N GLN A 61 6.58 -27.69 11.00
CA GLN A 61 6.56 -29.15 10.88
C GLN A 61 7.75 -29.62 10.05
N ASP A 62 8.43 -30.67 10.52
CA ASP A 62 9.61 -31.25 9.85
C ASP A 62 10.68 -30.18 9.53
N ASN A 63 10.90 -29.25 10.46
CA ASN A 63 11.80 -28.10 10.30
C ASN A 63 11.45 -27.17 9.13
N LYS A 64 10.17 -27.03 8.81
CA LYS A 64 9.66 -26.09 7.80
C LYS A 64 8.51 -25.26 8.36
N ILE A 65 8.41 -24.02 7.92
CA ILE A 65 7.22 -23.19 8.09
C ILE A 65 6.15 -23.73 7.13
N VAL A 66 5.07 -24.28 7.67
CA VAL A 66 3.96 -24.84 6.88
C VAL A 66 2.76 -23.89 6.77
N SER A 67 2.54 -23.04 7.77
CA SER A 67 1.50 -22.02 7.72
C SER A 67 1.87 -20.78 8.52
N ILE A 68 1.34 -19.64 8.07
CA ILE A 68 1.38 -18.36 8.77
C ILE A 68 -0.05 -17.79 8.66
N GLU A 69 -0.69 -17.55 9.80
CA GLU A 69 -2.07 -17.07 9.87
C GLU A 69 -2.14 -15.78 10.68
N THR A 70 -2.88 -14.79 10.17
CA THR A 70 -3.12 -13.54 10.88
C THR A 70 -4.23 -13.74 11.89
N MET A 71 -3.94 -13.57 13.17
CA MET A 71 -4.93 -13.61 14.25
C MET A 71 -5.51 -12.22 14.55
N ASN A 72 -4.70 -11.17 14.36
CA ASN A 72 -5.13 -9.79 14.55
C ASN A 72 -4.41 -8.87 13.55
N ALA A 73 -5.22 -8.09 12.82
CA ALA A 73 -4.77 -7.15 11.79
C ALA A 73 -4.88 -5.67 12.20
N GLY A 74 -5.35 -5.35 13.41
CA GLY A 74 -5.66 -3.98 13.82
C GLY A 74 -6.64 -3.26 12.87
N SER A 75 -6.61 -1.92 12.84
CA SER A 75 -7.45 -1.05 11.98
C SER A 75 -7.11 -1.04 10.49
N THR A 76 -6.09 -1.76 10.02
CA THR A 76 -5.56 -1.63 8.65
C THR A 76 -5.66 -2.93 7.84
N ALA A 77 -6.80 -3.62 7.94
CA ALA A 77 -7.04 -4.93 7.30
C ALA A 77 -6.65 -5.00 5.80
N SER A 78 -6.79 -3.91 5.04
CA SER A 78 -6.41 -3.87 3.62
C SER A 78 -4.91 -4.06 3.38
N ILE A 79 -4.05 -3.56 4.29
CA ILE A 79 -2.60 -3.72 4.24
C ILE A 79 -2.20 -5.15 4.59
N TYR A 80 -2.91 -5.77 5.53
CA TYR A 80 -2.64 -7.14 5.98
C TYR A 80 -3.01 -8.19 4.94
N ARG A 81 -4.09 -7.97 4.18
CA ARG A 81 -4.40 -8.85 3.02
C ARG A 81 -3.26 -8.90 2.00
N ALA A 82 -2.58 -7.78 1.74
CA ALA A 82 -1.43 -7.78 0.83
C ALA A 82 -0.24 -8.62 1.36
N ILE A 83 -0.11 -8.72 2.69
CA ILE A 83 0.89 -9.55 3.35
C ILE A 83 0.50 -11.03 3.24
N GLU A 84 -0.75 -11.36 3.53
CA GLU A 84 -1.29 -12.71 3.38
C GLU A 84 -1.16 -13.22 1.95
N ASP A 85 -1.51 -12.39 0.97
CA ASP A 85 -1.53 -12.76 -0.45
C ASP A 85 -0.13 -12.87 -1.08
N LYS A 86 0.85 -12.11 -0.57
CA LYS A 86 2.15 -11.94 -1.23
C LYS A 86 3.36 -12.27 -0.37
N LEU A 87 3.35 -11.94 0.92
CA LEU A 87 4.51 -12.15 1.79
C LEU A 87 4.54 -13.56 2.36
N PHE A 88 3.43 -14.07 2.92
CA PHE A 88 3.40 -15.40 3.53
C PHE A 88 3.78 -16.50 2.54
N PRO A 89 3.24 -16.53 1.30
CA PRO A 89 3.67 -17.52 0.31
C PRO A 89 5.16 -17.43 0.01
N ARG A 90 5.73 -16.22 -0.11
CA ARG A 90 7.18 -16.06 -0.34
C ARG A 90 8.01 -16.65 0.80
N ILE A 91 7.60 -16.46 2.05
CA ILE A 91 8.31 -16.99 3.22
C ILE A 91 8.19 -18.52 3.27
N ILE A 92 6.99 -19.05 3.05
CA ILE A 92 6.74 -20.50 3.04
C ILE A 92 7.47 -21.18 1.88
N ASP A 93 7.46 -20.61 0.67
CA ASP A 93 8.11 -21.21 -0.48
C ASP A 93 9.65 -21.17 -0.35
N SER A 94 10.17 -20.05 0.15
CA SER A 94 11.62 -19.87 0.29
C SER A 94 12.21 -20.50 1.55
N GLN A 95 11.36 -20.80 2.55
CA GLN A 95 11.77 -21.15 3.91
C GLN A 95 12.77 -20.15 4.49
N SER A 96 12.63 -18.88 4.10
CA SER A 96 13.47 -17.80 4.57
C SER A 96 12.68 -16.59 5.02
N ILE A 97 13.12 -15.98 6.13
CA ILE A 97 12.62 -14.70 6.61
C ILE A 97 13.34 -13.50 5.95
N HIS A 98 14.31 -13.75 5.07
CA HIS A 98 15.03 -12.74 4.28
C HIS A 98 14.44 -12.56 2.87
N VAL A 99 13.12 -12.39 2.80
CA VAL A 99 12.39 -12.06 1.56
C VAL A 99 12.27 -10.54 1.38
N ASP A 100 12.03 -10.04 0.16
CA ASP A 100 11.77 -8.62 -0.05
C ASP A 100 10.44 -8.18 0.61
N ASN A 101 10.41 -6.97 1.16
CA ASN A 101 9.19 -6.38 1.74
C ASN A 101 8.11 -6.15 0.67
N ILE A 102 6.87 -6.10 1.13
CA ILE A 102 5.72 -5.73 0.30
C ILE A 102 5.64 -4.21 0.25
N THR A 103 5.87 -3.61 -0.92
CA THR A 103 5.75 -2.17 -1.12
C THR A 103 4.33 -1.69 -0.79
N GLY A 104 4.22 -0.64 0.03
CA GLY A 104 2.95 -0.17 0.61
C GLY A 104 2.57 -0.86 1.93
N ALA A 105 3.30 -1.90 2.33
CA ALA A 105 3.15 -2.62 3.60
C ALA A 105 4.51 -2.87 4.26
N THR A 106 5.44 -1.90 4.16
CA THR A 106 6.84 -2.05 4.61
C THR A 106 6.93 -2.35 6.11
N GLU A 107 6.32 -1.53 6.95
CA GLU A 107 6.35 -1.70 8.41
C GLU A 107 5.72 -3.02 8.83
N SER A 108 4.55 -3.35 8.28
CA SER A 108 3.89 -4.62 8.57
C SER A 108 4.68 -5.83 8.03
N SER A 109 5.41 -5.71 6.92
CA SER A 109 6.32 -6.76 6.44
C SER A 109 7.50 -6.98 7.38
N ILE A 110 8.02 -5.90 7.99
CA ILE A 110 9.07 -5.97 9.00
C ILE A 110 8.54 -6.63 10.27
N ALA A 111 7.33 -6.28 10.71
CA ALA A 111 6.68 -6.88 11.87
C ALA A 111 6.54 -8.41 11.73
N VAL A 112 6.09 -8.91 10.58
CA VAL A 112 6.01 -10.36 10.30
C VAL A 112 7.37 -11.04 10.48
N LYS A 113 8.43 -10.47 9.89
CA LYS A 113 9.78 -11.04 9.97
C LYS A 113 10.33 -11.03 11.39
N TYR A 114 10.01 -9.99 12.15
CA TYR A 114 10.39 -9.88 13.55
C TYR A 114 9.67 -10.94 14.40
N ILE A 115 8.37 -11.13 14.19
CA ILE A 115 7.59 -12.19 14.86
C ILE A 115 8.20 -13.56 14.56
N LEU A 116 8.49 -13.86 13.30
CA LEU A 116 9.11 -15.12 12.91
C LEU A 116 10.51 -15.30 13.52
N GLN A 117 11.32 -14.25 13.56
CA GLN A 117 12.65 -14.28 14.20
C GLN A 117 12.53 -14.65 15.68
N ASN A 118 11.59 -14.05 16.41
CA ASN A 118 11.37 -14.36 17.82
C ASN A 118 10.89 -15.80 18.02
N ILE A 119 9.87 -16.22 17.26
CA ILE A 119 9.35 -17.59 17.33
C ILE A 119 10.46 -18.61 17.06
N ILE A 120 11.31 -18.39 16.05
CA ILE A 120 12.42 -19.30 15.73
C ILE A 120 13.41 -19.38 16.91
N ASN A 121 13.82 -18.24 17.46
CA ASN A 121 14.81 -18.19 18.54
C ASN A 121 14.27 -18.76 19.87
N GLU A 122 13.00 -18.52 20.18
CA GLU A 122 12.36 -19.03 21.40
C GLU A 122 12.11 -20.54 21.35
N ASN A 123 11.99 -21.12 20.15
CA ASN A 123 11.68 -22.53 19.95
C ASN A 123 12.89 -23.37 19.50
N GLY A 124 14.07 -22.98 19.98
CA GLY A 124 15.32 -23.76 19.87
C GLY A 124 16.09 -23.60 18.56
N GLY A 125 15.60 -22.77 17.64
CA GLY A 125 16.29 -22.43 16.40
C GLY A 125 17.24 -21.24 16.55
N ASN A 126 17.86 -20.87 15.43
CA ASN A 126 18.66 -19.67 15.28
C ASN A 126 18.16 -18.90 14.06
N ALA A 127 17.45 -17.81 14.27
CA ALA A 127 16.83 -17.03 13.20
C ALA A 127 17.83 -16.47 12.18
N ASP A 128 19.09 -16.26 12.56
CA ASP A 128 20.13 -15.84 11.61
C ASP A 128 20.34 -16.90 10.51
N GLU A 129 20.16 -18.19 10.80
CA GLU A 129 20.27 -19.29 9.84
C GLU A 129 19.01 -19.48 8.98
N TRP A 130 17.92 -18.79 9.32
CA TRP A 130 16.69 -18.74 8.52
C TRP A 130 16.68 -17.54 7.56
N ARG A 131 17.76 -16.76 7.53
CA ARG A 131 17.92 -15.56 6.68
C ARG A 131 18.75 -15.87 5.45
N ILE A 132 18.26 -16.80 4.65
CA ILE A 132 18.91 -17.28 3.43
C ILE A 132 18.71 -16.23 2.32
N GLU A 133 19.81 -15.80 1.71
CA GLU A 133 19.75 -14.97 0.51
C GLU A 133 19.03 -15.71 -0.62
N LEU A 134 18.01 -15.08 -1.17
CA LEU A 134 17.30 -15.62 -2.32
C LEU A 134 17.95 -15.13 -3.61
N PRO A 135 18.27 -16.04 -4.56
CA PRO A 135 18.80 -15.63 -5.84
C PRO A 135 17.77 -14.73 -6.53
N LYS A 136 18.16 -13.48 -6.81
CA LYS A 136 17.33 -12.58 -7.60
C LYS A 136 17.46 -12.99 -9.06
N SER A 137 16.32 -13.10 -9.75
CA SER A 137 16.36 -13.34 -11.19
C SER A 137 17.08 -12.16 -11.86
N THR A 138 18.04 -12.50 -12.72
CA THR A 138 18.71 -11.56 -13.63
C THR A 138 18.09 -11.58 -15.02
N ASP A 139 16.99 -12.34 -15.19
CA ASP A 139 16.36 -12.51 -16.48
C ASP A 139 15.71 -11.19 -16.90
N VAL A 140 16.12 -10.71 -18.07
CA VAL A 140 15.50 -9.54 -18.68
C VAL A 140 14.23 -9.98 -19.39
N VAL A 141 13.08 -9.69 -18.78
CA VAL A 141 11.78 -9.91 -19.41
C VAL A 141 11.47 -8.70 -20.31
N ARG A 142 11.49 -8.90 -21.63
CA ARG A 142 11.01 -7.90 -22.59
C ARG A 142 9.51 -8.04 -22.80
N LYS A 143 8.80 -6.92 -22.69
CA LYS A 143 7.36 -6.81 -22.95
C LYS A 143 7.20 -5.78 -24.07
N GLU A 144 6.77 -6.24 -25.23
CA GLU A 144 6.63 -5.43 -26.45
C GLU A 144 5.16 -5.35 -26.86
N GLY A 145 4.83 -4.45 -27.79
CA GLY A 145 3.48 -4.32 -28.37
C GLY A 145 2.51 -3.51 -27.51
N TYR A 146 3.03 -2.48 -26.82
CA TYR A 146 2.23 -1.51 -26.07
C TYR A 146 2.48 -0.11 -26.63
N ASP A 147 1.40 0.65 -26.82
CA ASP A 147 1.46 2.05 -27.26
C ASP A 147 1.76 3.00 -26.09
N VAL A 148 1.29 2.65 -24.89
CA VAL A 148 1.42 3.47 -23.68
C VAL A 148 1.88 2.63 -22.51
N ILE A 149 2.84 3.16 -21.75
CA ILE A 149 3.28 2.58 -20.47
C ILE A 149 2.89 3.55 -19.36
N VAL A 150 2.14 3.06 -18.38
CA VAL A 150 1.76 3.79 -17.17
C VAL A 150 2.57 3.27 -15.99
N VAL A 151 3.35 4.16 -15.38
CA VAL A 151 4.20 3.85 -14.22
C VAL A 151 3.59 4.48 -12.97
N GLY A 152 3.22 3.63 -12.01
CA GLY A 152 2.43 3.99 -10.84
C GLY A 152 0.94 3.90 -11.16
N LEU A 153 0.24 2.96 -10.52
CA LEU A 153 -1.19 2.72 -10.66
C LEU A 153 -1.93 3.26 -9.43
N GLY A 154 -1.61 4.49 -9.04
CA GLY A 154 -2.44 5.30 -8.13
C GLY A 154 -3.70 5.81 -8.84
N THR A 155 -4.44 6.73 -8.22
CA THR A 155 -5.64 7.33 -8.82
C THR A 155 -5.36 7.97 -10.18
N SER A 156 -4.30 8.77 -10.30
CA SER A 156 -3.89 9.39 -11.56
C SER A 156 -3.44 8.37 -12.61
N GLY A 157 -2.69 7.35 -12.18
CA GLY A 157 -2.19 6.28 -13.03
C GLY A 157 -3.30 5.42 -13.62
N ILE A 158 -4.22 4.95 -12.77
CA ILE A 158 -5.39 4.17 -13.21
C ILE A 158 -6.27 5.00 -14.15
N THR A 159 -6.52 6.28 -13.83
CA THR A 159 -7.30 7.17 -14.71
C THR A 159 -6.61 7.34 -16.07
N SER A 160 -5.28 7.52 -16.08
CA SER A 160 -4.49 7.63 -17.32
C SER A 160 -4.51 6.32 -18.13
N TYR A 161 -4.38 5.18 -17.45
CA TYR A 161 -4.46 3.86 -18.05
C TYR A 161 -5.81 3.65 -18.75
N ILE A 162 -6.90 3.90 -18.04
CA ILE A 162 -8.25 3.70 -18.55
C ILE A 162 -8.55 4.68 -19.69
N SER A 163 -8.11 5.94 -19.57
CA SER A 163 -8.28 6.93 -20.63
C SER A 163 -7.57 6.52 -21.92
N ALA A 164 -6.30 6.11 -21.83
CA ALA A 164 -5.54 5.63 -22.99
C ALA A 164 -6.18 4.38 -23.61
N ALA A 165 -6.55 3.39 -22.79
CA ALA A 165 -7.19 2.16 -23.26
C ALA A 165 -8.55 2.44 -23.94
N SER A 166 -9.34 3.35 -23.38
CA SER A 166 -10.65 3.75 -23.94
C SER A 166 -10.52 4.48 -25.28
N ASN A 167 -9.35 5.06 -25.56
CA ASN A 167 -9.01 5.69 -26.83
C ASN A 167 -8.28 4.74 -27.80
N GLY A 168 -8.33 3.42 -27.54
CA GLY A 168 -7.84 2.38 -28.44
C GLY A 168 -6.36 2.04 -28.30
N ALA A 169 -5.64 2.61 -27.34
CA ALA A 169 -4.25 2.27 -27.08
C ALA A 169 -4.13 0.89 -26.39
N THR A 170 -3.09 0.14 -26.76
CA THR A 170 -2.63 -1.01 -25.98
C THR A 170 -1.78 -0.50 -24.81
N VAL A 171 -2.25 -0.70 -23.57
CA VAL A 171 -1.62 -0.07 -22.39
C VAL A 171 -1.01 -1.09 -21.45
N PHE A 172 0.26 -0.90 -21.11
CA PHE A 172 0.94 -1.63 -20.04
C PHE A 172 0.96 -0.78 -18.77
N GLY A 173 0.41 -1.29 -17.68
CA GLY A 173 0.43 -0.64 -16.37
C GLY A 173 1.36 -1.36 -15.42
N MET A 174 2.15 -0.62 -14.65
CA MET A 174 2.97 -1.19 -13.58
C MET A 174 2.90 -0.33 -12.31
N ASP A 175 2.91 -0.99 -11.17
CA ASP A 175 3.04 -0.35 -9.86
C ASP A 175 4.14 -1.07 -9.07
N SER A 176 4.88 -0.32 -8.26
CA SER A 176 5.84 -0.91 -7.34
C SER A 176 5.15 -1.48 -6.10
N ALA A 177 3.96 -0.97 -5.74
CA ALA A 177 3.10 -1.43 -4.65
C ALA A 177 2.56 -2.83 -4.91
N ALA A 178 2.27 -3.57 -3.85
CA ALA A 178 1.65 -4.89 -3.95
C ALA A 178 0.16 -4.86 -4.34
N LYS A 179 -0.46 -3.67 -4.29
CA LYS A 179 -1.82 -3.41 -4.73
C LYS A 179 -1.86 -2.06 -5.44
N ILE A 180 -2.70 -1.96 -6.47
CA ILE A 180 -3.00 -0.70 -7.16
C ILE A 180 -3.89 0.21 -6.30
N GLY A 181 -3.84 1.52 -6.57
CA GLY A 181 -4.65 2.57 -5.94
C GLY A 181 -3.83 3.56 -5.12
N GLY A 182 -2.64 3.17 -4.63
CA GLY A 182 -1.75 4.02 -3.83
C GLY A 182 -2.46 4.70 -2.66
N ASN A 183 -2.04 5.92 -2.31
CA ASN A 183 -2.70 6.72 -1.26
C ASN A 183 -4.17 7.04 -1.59
N GLY A 184 -4.54 7.05 -2.87
CA GLY A 184 -5.92 7.29 -3.28
C GLY A 184 -6.89 6.20 -2.80
N ALA A 185 -6.41 4.97 -2.57
CA ALA A 185 -7.22 3.90 -1.96
C ALA A 185 -7.58 4.16 -0.49
N MET A 186 -6.90 5.10 0.16
CA MET A 186 -7.13 5.49 1.55
C MET A 186 -7.82 6.86 1.67
N ALA A 187 -8.13 7.52 0.55
CA ALA A 187 -8.80 8.81 0.55
C ALA A 187 -10.26 8.65 1.00
N ALA A 188 -10.68 9.47 1.96
CA ALA A 188 -12.02 9.42 2.54
C ALA A 188 -13.05 10.29 1.79
N GLY A 189 -12.70 10.82 0.61
CA GLY A 189 -13.59 11.70 -0.13
C GLY A 189 -13.09 12.01 -1.54
N ALA A 190 -14.06 12.31 -2.39
CA ALA A 190 -13.87 12.82 -3.74
C ALA A 190 -13.39 14.27 -3.70
N MET A 191 -12.33 14.60 -4.44
CA MET A 191 -12.00 15.99 -4.77
C MET A 191 -12.43 16.24 -6.23
N GLY A 192 -13.70 16.61 -6.42
CA GLY A 192 -14.25 16.96 -7.72
C GLY A 192 -15.06 18.25 -7.62
N VAL A 193 -14.94 19.13 -8.60
CA VAL A 193 -15.67 20.41 -8.63
C VAL A 193 -16.97 20.24 -9.40
N ASN A 194 -18.09 20.49 -8.71
CA ASN A 194 -19.45 20.48 -9.26
C ASN A 194 -19.74 19.38 -10.31
N PRO A 195 -19.44 18.09 -10.05
CA PRO A 195 -19.82 17.02 -10.99
C PRO A 195 -21.33 17.03 -11.27
N THR A 196 -21.73 16.84 -12.53
CA THR A 196 -23.12 17.07 -12.98
C THR A 196 -24.11 16.18 -12.23
N ARG A 197 -23.76 14.90 -12.05
CA ARG A 197 -24.66 13.95 -11.38
C ARG A 197 -24.87 14.30 -9.91
N GLN A 198 -23.82 14.76 -9.23
CA GLN A 198 -23.85 15.13 -7.81
C GLN A 198 -24.59 16.44 -7.63
N VAL A 199 -24.41 17.42 -8.52
CA VAL A 199 -25.16 18.68 -8.51
C VAL A 199 -26.65 18.42 -8.72
N ALA A 200 -27.01 17.49 -9.61
CA ALA A 200 -28.40 17.08 -9.79
C ALA A 200 -29.01 16.43 -8.54
N LEU A 201 -28.22 15.69 -7.76
CA LEU A 201 -28.62 15.14 -6.46
C LEU A 201 -28.74 16.23 -5.36
N ASN A 202 -28.17 17.41 -5.59
CA ASN A 202 -28.23 18.57 -4.70
C ASN A 202 -29.22 19.64 -5.18
N ASP A 203 -30.35 19.20 -5.76
CA ASP A 203 -31.40 20.08 -6.31
C ASP A 203 -30.90 21.09 -7.37
N GLY A 204 -29.81 20.76 -8.07
CA GLY A 204 -29.17 21.63 -9.04
C GLY A 204 -28.26 22.71 -8.44
N ASN A 205 -28.04 22.70 -7.12
CA ASN A 205 -27.17 23.65 -6.45
C ASN A 205 -25.70 23.20 -6.56
N PRO A 206 -24.79 24.08 -7.03
CA PRO A 206 -23.36 23.78 -7.00
C PRO A 206 -22.86 23.63 -5.56
N PHE A 207 -21.86 22.77 -5.35
CA PHE A 207 -21.24 22.54 -4.04
C PHE A 207 -20.20 23.62 -3.71
N VAL A 208 -19.56 24.16 -4.74
CA VAL A 208 -18.50 25.17 -4.61
C VAL A 208 -18.68 26.26 -5.67
N ASN A 209 -18.34 27.50 -5.30
CA ASN A 209 -18.18 28.58 -6.27
C ASN A 209 -16.78 28.45 -6.90
N GLU A 210 -16.73 28.32 -8.23
CA GLU A 210 -15.49 28.05 -8.97
C GLU A 210 -14.48 29.19 -8.85
N GLU A 211 -14.92 30.44 -8.95
CA GLU A 211 -14.04 31.62 -8.87
C GLU A 211 -13.50 31.83 -7.45
N GLU A 212 -14.36 31.62 -6.44
CA GLU A 212 -13.92 31.66 -5.04
C GLU A 212 -12.91 30.54 -4.75
N LEU A 213 -13.14 29.33 -5.26
CA LEU A 213 -12.20 28.22 -5.12
C LEU A 213 -10.85 28.50 -5.79
N ILE A 214 -10.85 29.11 -6.99
CA ILE A 214 -9.61 29.50 -7.67
C ILE A 214 -8.86 30.53 -6.84
N GLN A 215 -9.54 31.58 -6.37
CA GLN A 215 -8.92 32.64 -5.58
C GLN A 215 -8.36 32.09 -4.26
N ASP A 216 -9.13 31.30 -3.53
CA ASP A 216 -8.70 30.67 -2.29
C ASP A 216 -7.47 29.77 -2.50
N TRP A 217 -7.40 29.06 -3.63
CA TRP A 217 -6.26 28.21 -3.95
C TRP A 217 -5.00 29.03 -4.29
N LEU A 218 -5.15 30.10 -5.08
CA LEU A 218 -4.04 31.02 -5.38
C LEU A 218 -3.51 31.69 -4.11
N ASP A 219 -4.40 32.13 -3.22
CA ASP A 219 -4.04 32.74 -1.95
C ASP A 219 -3.33 31.72 -1.03
N TYR A 220 -3.86 30.50 -0.93
CA TYR A 220 -3.26 29.41 -0.14
C TYR A 220 -1.86 29.03 -0.61
N THR A 221 -1.63 29.08 -1.93
CA THR A 221 -0.34 28.76 -2.54
C THR A 221 0.58 29.97 -2.64
N GLU A 222 0.16 31.12 -2.14
CA GLU A 222 0.90 32.39 -2.23
C GLU A 222 1.33 32.74 -3.67
N GLY A 223 0.53 32.30 -4.66
CA GLY A 223 0.80 32.48 -6.09
C GLY A 223 1.89 31.58 -6.69
N ASP A 224 2.45 30.62 -5.93
CA ASP A 224 3.47 29.67 -6.43
C ASP A 224 2.87 28.57 -7.32
N ALA A 225 1.56 28.36 -7.24
CA ALA A 225 0.87 27.41 -8.09
C ALA A 225 0.80 27.87 -9.55
N LYS A 226 0.86 26.90 -10.47
CA LYS A 226 0.57 27.16 -11.89
C LYS A 226 -0.92 27.40 -12.05
N GLU A 227 -1.29 28.67 -12.19
CA GLU A 227 -2.69 29.11 -12.29
C GLU A 227 -3.46 28.34 -13.39
N GLU A 228 -2.84 28.13 -14.57
CA GLU A 228 -3.43 27.35 -15.66
C GLU A 228 -3.86 25.93 -15.25
N MET A 229 -3.14 25.30 -14.31
CA MET A 229 -3.45 23.97 -13.81
C MET A 229 -4.61 23.99 -12.81
N ILE A 230 -4.73 25.06 -12.02
CA ILE A 230 -5.87 25.27 -11.12
C ILE A 230 -7.14 25.44 -11.96
N HIS A 231 -7.14 26.32 -12.95
CA HIS A 231 -8.26 26.50 -13.87
C HIS A 231 -8.64 25.19 -14.56
N LYS A 232 -7.64 24.48 -15.09
CA LYS A 232 -7.86 23.18 -15.73
C LYS A 232 -8.52 22.18 -14.78
N TYR A 233 -8.05 22.10 -13.54
CA TYR A 233 -8.63 21.20 -12.54
C TYR A 233 -10.08 21.56 -12.23
N VAL A 234 -10.37 22.84 -11.97
CA VAL A 234 -11.72 23.32 -11.65
C VAL A 234 -12.68 23.02 -12.79
N GLN A 235 -12.26 23.24 -14.04
CA GLN A 235 -13.08 23.03 -15.24
C GLN A 235 -13.28 21.55 -15.61
N GLU A 236 -12.30 20.69 -15.35
CA GLU A 236 -12.29 19.31 -15.87
C GLU A 236 -12.58 18.24 -14.79
N SER A 237 -12.40 18.55 -13.51
CA SER A 237 -12.58 17.56 -12.44
C SER A 237 -14.02 17.04 -12.38
N GLY A 238 -15.03 17.92 -12.44
CA GLY A 238 -16.44 17.52 -12.49
C GLY A 238 -16.76 16.56 -13.65
N LYS A 239 -16.29 16.91 -14.85
CA LYS A 239 -16.46 16.08 -16.06
C LYS A 239 -15.76 14.73 -15.93
N THR A 240 -14.58 14.71 -15.30
CA THR A 240 -13.82 13.47 -15.05
C THR A 240 -14.59 12.54 -14.12
N PHE A 241 -15.22 13.08 -13.08
CA PHE A 241 -16.06 12.32 -12.17
C PHE A 241 -17.28 11.74 -12.88
N ASP A 242 -18.00 12.57 -13.64
CA ASP A 242 -19.14 12.12 -14.46
C ASP A 242 -18.72 11.01 -15.46
N TRP A 243 -17.54 11.14 -16.07
CA TRP A 243 -16.98 10.13 -16.97
C TRP A 243 -16.66 8.81 -16.25
N LEU A 244 -16.07 8.86 -15.05
CA LEU A 244 -15.80 7.68 -14.24
C LEU A 244 -17.08 6.95 -13.82
N GLU A 245 -18.11 7.68 -13.36
CA GLU A 245 -19.38 7.08 -12.97
C GLU A 245 -20.14 6.48 -14.16
N SER A 246 -20.11 7.16 -15.31
CA SER A 246 -20.88 6.74 -16.47
C SER A 246 -20.28 5.54 -17.19
N ASN A 247 -18.97 5.32 -17.08
CA ASN A 247 -18.26 4.35 -17.92
C ASN A 247 -17.53 3.25 -17.13
N PHE A 248 -17.24 3.45 -15.84
CA PHE A 248 -16.36 2.55 -15.08
C PHE A 248 -16.91 2.15 -13.70
N ASP A 249 -18.22 2.30 -13.49
CA ASP A 249 -18.93 1.87 -12.27
C ASP A 249 -18.41 2.53 -10.99
N PHE A 250 -17.82 3.72 -11.11
CA PHE A 250 -17.50 4.54 -9.94
C PHE A 250 -18.80 5.13 -9.37
N HIS A 251 -18.80 5.35 -8.05
CA HIS A 251 -19.92 5.98 -7.34
C HIS A 251 -19.38 7.03 -6.38
N PHE A 252 -19.83 8.27 -6.56
CA PHE A 252 -19.52 9.39 -5.67
C PHE A 252 -20.83 9.94 -5.09
N GLY A 253 -21.08 9.73 -3.79
CA GLY A 253 -22.33 10.11 -3.11
C GLY A 253 -23.04 8.94 -2.42
N GLU A 254 -24.34 9.08 -2.13
CA GLU A 254 -25.12 8.20 -1.23
C GLU A 254 -25.11 6.69 -1.56
N LYS A 255 -24.64 6.27 -2.73
CA LYS A 255 -24.49 4.85 -3.09
C LYS A 255 -23.13 4.23 -2.74
N MET A 256 -22.21 4.95 -2.10
CA MET A 256 -20.88 4.42 -1.79
C MET A 256 -20.88 3.30 -0.72
N PHE A 257 -22.01 3.06 -0.04
CA PHE A 257 -22.15 2.05 1.03
C PHE A 257 -23.43 1.19 0.94
N GLY A 258 -24.02 1.04 -0.25
CA GLY A 258 -25.22 0.22 -0.48
C GLY A 258 -24.90 -1.24 -0.80
#